data_AF-A0A853T6Z4-F1
#
_entry.id   AF-A0A853T6Z4-F1
#
_cell.length_a   1.000
_cell.length_b   1.000
_cell.length_c   1.000
_cell.angle_alpha   90.00
_cell.angle_beta   90.00
_cell.angle_gamma   90.00
#
_symmetry.space_group_name_H-M   'P 1'
#
loop_
_entity.id
_entity.type
_entity.pdbx_description
1 polymer ?
#
loop_
_entity_poly.entity_id
_entity_poly.type
_entity_poly.pdbx_seq_one_letter_code
_entity_poly.pdbx_strand_id
1 'polypeptide(L)'
;MSAQTDPNKEAAQADAERAADLSELLGHVNTSWDNERRALSRQLHDSLGSSLTALTMHLSLLTQKMPQEAALLDRAATMKQLLLNVIETNRQMQMKLWNDKLEFLGVNVALGELAAQFAEQHKITVRCSLPEDELICPRNVGVALLRTLEEALSNIAAHAQASEVDIIIDDNDEALMMTVKDNGSGLPASVPVEMSKHGLRAVRERVHYLGGSLSLTANPQGGMALTAVLPRISPKE
;
A
#
# COMPACT_ATOMS: atom_id res chain seq x y z
N MET A 1 -8.57 55.64 6.20
CA MET A 1 -7.93 54.90 5.09
C MET A 1 -8.43 53.48 5.18
N SER A 2 -9.51 53.16 4.46
CA SER A 2 -10.09 51.82 4.45
C SER A 2 -9.37 51.03 3.37
N ALA A 3 -8.62 50.01 3.75
CA ALA A 3 -8.07 49.03 2.82
C ALA A 3 -9.25 48.26 2.20
N GLN A 4 -9.62 48.61 0.98
CA GLN A 4 -10.49 47.77 0.17
C GLN A 4 -9.72 46.49 -0.13
N THR A 5 -10.08 45.40 0.54
CA THR A 5 -9.65 44.06 0.17
C THR A 5 -10.16 43.74 -1.23
N ASP A 6 -9.25 43.25 -2.06
CA ASP A 6 -9.49 42.96 -3.46
C ASP A 6 -10.43 41.73 -3.55
N PRO A 7 -11.66 41.85 -4.09
CA PRO A 7 -12.65 40.77 -4.06
C PRO A 7 -12.17 39.49 -4.79
N ASN A 8 -11.19 39.62 -5.69
CA ASN A 8 -10.56 38.49 -6.36
C ASN A 8 -9.60 37.71 -5.43
N LYS A 9 -9.02 38.35 -4.42
CA LYS A 9 -8.21 37.69 -3.39
C LYS A 9 -9.08 36.96 -2.37
N GLU A 10 -10.22 37.55 -1.98
CA GLU A 10 -11.16 36.90 -1.06
C GLU A 10 -11.78 35.64 -1.67
N ALA A 11 -12.13 35.67 -2.96
CA ALA A 11 -12.62 34.49 -3.68
C ALA A 11 -11.55 33.38 -3.79
N ALA A 12 -10.32 33.73 -4.17
CA ALA A 12 -9.22 32.78 -4.25
C ALA A 12 -8.85 32.18 -2.89
N GLN A 13 -8.95 32.97 -1.81
CA GLN A 13 -8.69 32.51 -0.46
C GLN A 13 -9.80 31.57 0.05
N ALA A 14 -11.06 31.90 -0.19
CA ALA A 14 -12.19 31.02 0.15
C ALA A 14 -12.15 29.69 -0.64
N ASP A 15 -11.72 29.71 -1.90
CA ASP A 15 -11.55 28.48 -2.69
C ASP A 15 -10.36 27.65 -2.21
N ALA A 16 -9.27 28.30 -1.78
CA ALA A 16 -8.12 27.61 -1.17
C ALA A 16 -8.49 26.97 0.18
N GLU A 17 -9.25 27.66 1.03
CA GLU A 17 -9.75 27.13 2.30
C GLU A 17 -10.67 25.92 2.08
N ARG A 18 -11.63 26.00 1.16
CA ARG A 18 -12.48 24.85 0.80
C ARG A 18 -11.68 23.67 0.25
N ALA A 19 -10.66 23.94 -0.56
CA ALA A 19 -9.79 22.90 -1.09
C ALA A 19 -8.99 22.21 0.02
N ALA A 20 -8.50 22.97 1.01
CA ALA A 20 -7.81 22.43 2.17
C ALA A 20 -8.76 21.57 3.04
N ASP A 21 -9.95 22.08 3.38
CA ASP A 21 -10.96 21.35 4.14
C ASP A 21 -11.35 20.04 3.45
N LEU A 22 -11.56 20.07 2.14
CA LEU A 22 -11.87 18.87 1.37
C LEU A 22 -10.71 17.87 1.39
N SER A 23 -9.46 18.33 1.25
CA SER A 23 -8.29 17.45 1.32
C SER A 23 -8.14 16.82 2.70
N GLU A 24 -8.44 17.56 3.78
CA GLU A 24 -8.41 17.04 5.15
C GLU A 24 -9.48 15.95 5.34
N LEU A 25 -10.71 16.22 4.91
CA LEU A 25 -11.81 15.24 4.97
C LEU A 25 -11.51 13.97 4.17
N LEU A 26 -10.93 14.10 2.97
CA LEU A 26 -10.53 12.96 2.15
C LEU A 26 -9.39 12.16 2.81
N GLY A 27 -8.42 12.84 3.43
CA GLY A 27 -7.38 12.20 4.23
C GLY A 27 -7.95 11.40 5.42
N HIS A 28 -8.93 11.99 6.12
CA HIS A 28 -9.63 11.34 7.22
C HIS A 28 -10.41 10.10 6.78
N VAL A 29 -11.19 10.21 5.70
CA VAL A 29 -11.96 9.08 5.13
C VAL A 29 -11.03 7.95 4.69
N ASN A 30 -9.93 8.26 4.00
CA ASN A 30 -8.94 7.27 3.59
C ASN A 30 -8.33 6.53 4.79
N THR A 31 -8.00 7.27 5.85
CA THR A 31 -7.45 6.68 7.08
C THR A 31 -8.49 5.81 7.80
N SER A 32 -9.74 6.26 7.88
CA SER A 32 -10.84 5.49 8.48
C SER A 32 -11.11 4.20 7.69
N TRP A 33 -11.11 4.27 6.36
CA TRP A 33 -11.30 3.12 5.50
C TRP A 33 -10.21 2.06 5.68
N ASP A 34 -8.96 2.49 5.83
CA ASP A 34 -7.85 1.59 6.15
C ASP A 34 -8.00 0.93 7.51
N ASN A 35 -8.43 1.69 8.53
CA ASN A 35 -8.69 1.15 9.86
C ASN A 35 -9.81 0.10 9.84
N GLU A 36 -10.87 0.34 9.07
CA GLU A 36 -11.98 -0.60 8.92
C GLU A 36 -11.54 -1.88 8.17
N ARG A 37 -10.79 -1.74 7.08
CA ARG A 37 -10.21 -2.89 6.36
C ARG A 37 -9.32 -3.75 7.26
N ARG A 38 -8.53 -3.11 8.12
CA ARG A 38 -7.73 -3.81 9.15
C ARG A 38 -8.61 -4.55 10.15
N ALA A 39 -9.63 -3.88 10.69
CA ALA A 39 -10.56 -4.48 11.64
C ALA A 39 -11.26 -5.70 11.04
N LEU A 40 -11.72 -5.60 9.79
CA LEU A 40 -12.31 -6.71 9.05
C LEU A 40 -11.32 -7.87 8.84
N SER A 41 -10.08 -7.59 8.44
CA SER A 41 -9.05 -8.62 8.27
C SER A 41 -8.78 -9.38 9.57
N ARG A 42 -8.67 -8.66 10.71
CA ARG A 42 -8.51 -9.26 12.03
C ARG A 42 -9.71 -10.08 12.47
N GLN A 43 -10.92 -9.58 12.25
CA GLN A 43 -12.14 -10.35 12.52
C GLN A 43 -12.18 -11.65 11.71
N LEU A 44 -11.77 -11.63 10.43
CA LEU A 44 -11.67 -12.85 9.62
C LEU A 44 -10.58 -13.80 10.15
N HIS A 45 -9.41 -13.29 10.55
CA HIS A 45 -8.35 -14.10 11.15
C HIS A 45 -8.84 -14.79 12.43
N ASP A 46 -9.40 -14.02 13.36
CA ASP A 46 -9.74 -14.52 14.69
C ASP A 46 -10.96 -15.44 14.66
N SER A 47 -11.97 -15.13 13.86
CA SER A 47 -13.19 -15.95 13.78
C SER A 47 -13.04 -17.17 12.89
N LEU A 48 -12.53 -17.01 11.65
CA LEU A 48 -12.45 -18.11 10.68
C LEU A 48 -11.15 -18.90 10.85
N GLY A 49 -10.02 -18.24 11.11
CA GLY A 49 -8.71 -18.90 11.24
C GLY A 49 -8.66 -19.89 12.39
N SER A 50 -9.13 -19.49 13.57
CA SER A 50 -9.25 -20.37 14.74
C SER A 50 -10.20 -21.55 14.49
N SER A 51 -11.38 -21.28 13.92
CA SER A 51 -12.40 -22.29 13.59
C SER A 51 -11.90 -23.32 12.57
N LEU A 52 -11.23 -22.87 11.49
CA LEU A 52 -10.66 -23.75 10.46
C LEU A 52 -9.50 -24.60 11.02
N THR A 53 -8.69 -24.03 11.92
CA THR A 53 -7.63 -24.77 12.62
C THR A 53 -8.23 -25.87 13.49
N ALA A 54 -9.26 -25.54 14.29
CA ALA A 54 -9.98 -26.51 15.10
C ALA A 54 -10.62 -27.62 14.24
N LEU A 55 -11.28 -27.26 13.13
CA LEU A 55 -11.85 -28.23 12.19
C LEU A 55 -10.79 -29.16 11.59
N THR A 56 -9.62 -28.62 11.25
CA THR A 56 -8.50 -29.42 10.70
C THR A 56 -8.00 -30.42 11.72
N MET A 57 -7.89 -30.00 12.99
CA MET A 57 -7.52 -30.87 14.09
C MET A 57 -8.58 -31.96 14.34
N HIS A 58 -9.86 -31.61 14.42
CA HIS A 58 -10.95 -32.56 14.61
C HIS A 58 -11.07 -33.56 13.47
N LEU A 59 -10.93 -33.12 12.21
CA LEU A 59 -10.90 -34.02 11.06
C LEU A 59 -9.72 -34.98 11.13
N SER A 60 -8.53 -34.50 11.51
CA SER A 60 -7.35 -35.35 11.67
C SER A 60 -7.55 -36.41 12.76
N LEU A 61 -8.13 -36.03 13.90
CA LEU A 61 -8.46 -36.95 15.00
C LEU A 61 -9.53 -37.97 14.60
N LEU A 62 -10.54 -37.55 13.83
CA LEU A 62 -11.56 -38.44 13.27
C LEU A 62 -10.92 -39.46 12.31
N THR A 63 -10.06 -38.99 11.41
CA THR A 63 -9.37 -39.84 10.43
C THR A 63 -8.44 -40.86 11.09
N GLN A 64 -7.88 -40.55 12.26
CA GLN A 64 -7.08 -41.51 13.02
C GLN A 64 -7.92 -42.63 13.69
N LYS A 65 -9.19 -42.36 14.01
CA LYS A 65 -10.07 -43.28 14.76
C LYS A 65 -11.07 -44.03 13.89
N MET A 66 -11.23 -43.64 12.63
CA MET A 66 -12.19 -44.26 11.72
C MET A 66 -11.71 -45.62 11.18
N PRO A 67 -12.62 -46.51 10.75
CA PRO A 67 -12.26 -47.75 10.08
C PRO A 67 -11.41 -47.49 8.83
N GLN A 68 -10.42 -48.37 8.57
CA GLN A 68 -9.52 -48.31 7.42
C GLN A 68 -10.19 -48.79 6.11
N GLU A 69 -11.40 -48.29 5.86
CA GLU A 69 -12.14 -48.55 4.63
C GLU A 69 -11.75 -47.52 3.56
N ALA A 70 -11.37 -47.98 2.37
CA ALA A 70 -10.86 -47.13 1.29
C ALA A 70 -11.82 -45.98 0.95
N ALA A 71 -13.13 -46.25 0.87
CA ALA A 71 -14.14 -45.24 0.56
C ALA A 71 -14.25 -44.15 1.64
N LEU A 72 -14.07 -44.52 2.91
CA LEU A 72 -14.13 -43.56 4.01
C LEU A 72 -12.84 -42.73 4.07
N LEU A 73 -11.68 -43.34 3.87
CA LEU A 73 -10.39 -42.66 3.80
C LEU A 73 -10.34 -41.65 2.64
N ASP A 74 -10.85 -42.02 1.47
CA ASP A 74 -10.91 -41.15 0.29
C ASP A 74 -11.82 -39.93 0.54
N ARG A 75 -12.96 -40.15 1.21
CA ARG A 75 -13.85 -39.07 1.61
C ARG A 75 -13.23 -38.14 2.65
N ALA A 76 -12.50 -38.69 3.63
CA ALA A 76 -11.76 -37.88 4.60
C ALA A 76 -10.63 -37.07 3.94
N ALA A 77 -9.93 -37.64 2.97
CA ALA A 77 -8.92 -36.94 2.17
C ALA A 77 -9.53 -35.79 1.36
N THR A 78 -10.68 -36.03 0.72
CA THR A 78 -11.44 -35.01 -0.02
C THR A 78 -11.86 -33.86 0.91
N MET A 79 -12.41 -34.18 2.10
CA MET A 79 -12.78 -33.18 3.10
C MET A 79 -11.57 -32.35 3.56
N LYS A 80 -10.41 -32.99 3.75
CA LYS A 80 -9.17 -32.31 4.12
C LYS A 80 -8.72 -31.36 3.01
N GLN A 81 -8.77 -31.77 1.75
CA GLN A 81 -8.43 -30.91 0.62
C GLN A 81 -9.37 -29.70 0.52
N LEU A 82 -10.68 -29.92 0.65
CA LEU A 82 -11.65 -28.81 0.67
C LEU A 82 -11.36 -27.82 1.81
N LEU A 83 -11.03 -28.32 3.00
CA LEU A 83 -10.69 -27.49 4.14
C LEU A 83 -9.41 -26.67 3.90
N LEU A 84 -8.37 -27.27 3.32
CA LEU A 84 -7.14 -26.58 2.94
C LEU A 84 -7.41 -25.49 1.89
N ASN A 85 -8.28 -25.75 0.91
CA ASN A 85 -8.69 -24.74 -0.08
C ASN A 85 -9.43 -23.56 0.57
N VAL A 86 -10.30 -23.82 1.55
CA VAL A 86 -10.99 -22.77 2.30
C VAL A 86 -10.01 -21.95 3.13
N ILE A 87 -9.03 -22.59 3.78
CA ILE A 87 -7.96 -21.90 4.52
C ILE A 87 -7.17 -20.97 3.59
N GLU A 88 -6.76 -21.46 2.43
CA GLU A 88 -6.01 -20.65 1.46
C GLU A 88 -6.86 -19.49 0.91
N THR A 89 -8.14 -19.73 0.62
CA THR A 89 -9.07 -18.68 0.17
C THR A 89 -9.25 -17.61 1.25
N ASN A 90 -9.42 -18.01 2.51
CA ASN A 90 -9.51 -17.08 3.64
C ASN A 90 -8.23 -16.25 3.80
N ARG A 91 -7.05 -16.90 3.70
CA ARG A 91 -5.76 -16.23 3.72
C ARG A 91 -5.64 -15.19 2.61
N GLN A 92 -6.02 -15.56 1.38
CA GLN A 92 -6.01 -14.62 0.24
C GLN A 92 -6.97 -13.45 0.43
N MET A 93 -8.16 -13.68 1.00
CA MET A 93 -9.11 -12.60 1.32
C MET A 93 -8.56 -11.65 2.38
N GLN A 94 -7.96 -12.17 3.45
CA GLN A 94 -7.29 -11.36 4.48
C GLN A 94 -6.18 -10.51 3.87
N MET A 95 -5.30 -11.11 3.05
CA MET A 95 -4.24 -10.39 2.33
C MET A 95 -4.78 -9.29 1.42
N LYS A 96 -5.91 -9.53 0.74
CA LYS A 96 -6.58 -8.51 -0.09
C LYS A 96 -7.21 -7.39 0.74
N LEU A 97 -7.81 -7.71 1.88
CA LEU A 97 -8.46 -6.73 2.75
C LEU A 97 -7.42 -5.86 3.43
N TRP A 98 -6.42 -6.47 4.04
CA TRP A 98 -5.40 -5.77 4.78
C TRP A 98 -4.08 -6.53 4.73
N ASN A 99 -3.09 -5.95 4.09
CA ASN A 99 -1.75 -6.51 4.04
C ASN A 99 -1.01 -6.11 5.33
N ASP A 100 -1.10 -6.96 6.35
CA ASP A 100 -0.53 -6.73 7.69
C ASP A 100 1.01 -6.88 7.72
N LYS A 101 1.66 -7.00 6.56
CA LYS A 101 3.11 -7.09 6.42
C LYS A 101 3.84 -5.96 7.13
N LEU A 102 3.32 -4.73 7.07
CA LEU A 102 3.86 -3.61 7.84
C LEU A 102 3.96 -3.90 9.34
N GLU A 103 3.00 -4.63 9.90
CA GLU A 103 2.89 -4.87 11.33
C GLU A 103 3.73 -6.06 11.80
N PHE A 104 3.94 -7.06 10.92
CA PHE A 104 4.68 -8.28 11.26
C PHE A 104 6.12 -8.30 10.77
N LEU A 105 6.41 -7.65 9.63
CA LEU A 105 7.68 -7.73 8.94
C LEU A 105 8.47 -6.41 8.97
N GLY A 106 7.80 -5.29 9.24
CA GLY A 106 8.39 -3.96 9.12
C GLY A 106 8.17 -3.33 7.75
N VAL A 107 8.48 -2.04 7.67
CA VAL A 107 8.32 -1.22 6.46
C VAL A 107 9.31 -1.64 5.38
N ASN A 108 10.58 -1.83 5.72
CA ASN A 108 11.61 -2.14 4.72
C ASN A 108 11.32 -3.47 4.05
N VAL A 109 10.96 -4.49 4.84
CA VAL A 109 10.60 -5.81 4.31
C VAL A 109 9.35 -5.74 3.43
N ALA A 110 8.32 -5.01 3.85
CA ALA A 110 7.09 -4.88 3.07
C ALA A 110 7.33 -4.20 1.71
N LEU A 111 8.18 -3.16 1.66
CA LEU A 111 8.54 -2.47 0.42
C LEU A 111 9.42 -3.33 -0.48
N GLY A 112 10.41 -4.01 0.09
CA GLY A 112 11.29 -4.93 -0.64
C GLY A 112 10.52 -6.10 -1.26
N GLU A 113 9.57 -6.69 -0.55
CA GLU A 113 8.71 -7.75 -1.10
C GLU A 113 7.83 -7.25 -2.25
N LEU A 114 7.23 -6.06 -2.12
CA LEU A 114 6.41 -5.48 -3.18
C LEU A 114 7.24 -5.23 -4.45
N ALA A 115 8.46 -4.72 -4.29
CA ALA A 115 9.40 -4.53 -5.38
C ALA A 115 9.81 -5.85 -6.06
N ALA A 116 10.12 -6.88 -5.26
CA ALA A 116 10.48 -8.20 -5.78
C ALA A 116 9.33 -8.87 -6.55
N GLN A 117 8.11 -8.78 -6.01
CA GLN A 117 6.90 -9.29 -6.68
C GLN A 117 6.66 -8.60 -8.02
N PHE A 118 6.84 -7.28 -8.06
CA PHE A 118 6.71 -6.52 -9.31
C PHE A 118 7.76 -6.94 -10.34
N ALA A 119 9.02 -7.08 -9.92
CA ALA A 119 10.11 -7.53 -10.79
C ALA A 119 9.80 -8.89 -11.43
N GLU A 120 9.34 -9.85 -10.62
CA GLU A 120 8.98 -11.20 -11.07
C GLU A 120 7.77 -11.17 -12.03
N GLN A 121 6.71 -10.47 -11.65
CA GLN A 121 5.46 -10.43 -12.42
C GLN A 121 5.63 -9.76 -13.79
N HIS A 122 6.39 -8.66 -13.85
CA HIS A 122 6.51 -7.85 -15.06
C HIS A 122 7.81 -8.12 -15.83
N LYS A 123 8.73 -8.92 -15.29
CA LYS A 123 10.05 -9.23 -15.89
C LYS A 123 10.87 -7.96 -16.16
N ILE A 124 10.88 -7.05 -15.20
CA ILE A 124 11.56 -5.75 -15.23
C ILE A 124 12.66 -5.75 -14.16
N THR A 125 13.78 -5.06 -14.41
CA THR A 125 14.83 -4.91 -13.39
C THR A 125 14.37 -3.90 -12.35
N VAL A 126 14.29 -4.32 -11.08
CA VAL A 126 13.96 -3.42 -9.97
C VAL A 126 15.14 -3.36 -9.01
N ARG A 127 15.61 -2.15 -8.71
CA ARG A 127 16.67 -1.90 -7.72
C ARG A 127 16.06 -1.20 -6.52
N CYS A 128 16.28 -1.75 -5.33
CA CYS A 128 15.84 -1.15 -4.07
C CYS A 128 17.04 -0.72 -3.26
N SER A 129 17.10 0.56 -2.91
CA SER A 129 18.02 1.14 -1.94
C SER A 129 17.20 1.56 -0.72
N LEU A 130 17.16 0.69 0.28
CA LEU A 130 16.48 0.93 1.55
C LEU A 130 17.53 1.16 2.65
N PRO A 131 17.19 1.84 3.75
CA PRO A 131 18.06 1.91 4.92
C PRO A 131 18.48 0.52 5.40
N GLU A 132 19.72 0.38 5.89
CA GLU A 132 20.23 -0.89 6.43
C GLU A 132 19.44 -1.33 7.66
N ASP A 133 19.14 -0.38 8.54
CA ASP A 133 18.30 -0.58 9.72
C ASP A 133 16.81 -0.50 9.35
N GLU A 134 15.97 -1.23 10.09
CA GLU A 134 14.52 -1.20 9.90
C GLU A 134 13.97 0.22 10.13
N LEU A 135 13.13 0.69 9.22
CA LEU A 135 12.59 2.04 9.29
C LEU A 135 11.55 2.17 10.40
N ILE A 136 11.90 2.91 11.45
CA ILE A 136 11.02 3.17 12.59
C ILE A 136 10.17 4.40 12.32
N CYS A 137 8.90 4.19 11.96
CA CYS A 137 7.94 5.28 11.76
C CYS A 137 6.53 4.93 12.28
N PRO A 138 5.69 5.94 12.55
CA PRO A 138 4.28 5.74 12.83
C PRO A 138 3.60 4.97 11.70
N ARG A 139 2.66 4.10 12.06
CA ARG A 139 2.00 3.19 11.10
C ARG A 139 1.40 3.91 9.89
N ASN A 140 0.77 5.06 10.09
CA ASN A 140 0.18 5.86 9.02
C ASN A 140 1.23 6.31 7.98
N VAL A 141 2.45 6.62 8.41
CA VAL A 141 3.60 6.92 7.53
C VAL A 141 3.99 5.68 6.74
N GLY A 142 4.19 4.53 7.39
CA GLY A 142 4.49 3.27 6.70
C GLY A 142 3.44 2.87 5.66
N VAL A 143 2.15 3.03 5.97
CA VAL A 143 1.06 2.78 5.02
C VAL A 143 1.11 3.78 3.86
N ALA A 144 1.43 5.06 4.12
CA ALA A 144 1.56 6.05 3.05
C ALA A 144 2.69 5.70 2.07
N LEU A 145 3.83 5.21 2.57
CA LEU A 145 4.93 4.73 1.73
C LEU A 145 4.51 3.53 0.87
N LEU A 146 3.88 2.52 1.48
CA LEU A 146 3.40 1.35 0.74
C LEU A 146 2.41 1.74 -0.36
N ARG A 147 1.41 2.57 -0.05
CA ARG A 147 0.43 3.03 -1.04
C ARG A 147 1.08 3.85 -2.15
N THR A 148 2.06 4.67 -1.81
CA THR A 148 2.83 5.42 -2.80
C THR A 148 3.60 4.49 -3.72
N LEU A 149 4.24 3.44 -3.19
CA LEU A 149 4.96 2.46 -3.99
C LEU A 149 4.02 1.63 -4.87
N GLU A 150 2.90 1.14 -4.31
CA GLU A 150 1.86 0.39 -5.05
C GLU A 150 1.34 1.21 -6.25
N GLU A 151 1.00 2.47 -6.02
CA GLU A 151 0.49 3.36 -7.07
C GLU A 151 1.57 3.69 -8.10
N ALA A 152 2.82 3.91 -7.68
CA ALA A 152 3.94 4.15 -8.60
C ALA A 152 4.15 2.95 -9.51
N LEU A 153 4.25 1.74 -8.96
CA LEU A 153 4.46 0.50 -9.70
C LEU A 153 3.28 0.18 -10.63
N SER A 154 2.05 0.38 -10.16
CA SER A 154 0.84 0.25 -10.98
C SER A 154 0.89 1.19 -12.21
N ASN A 155 1.25 2.45 -12.00
CA ASN A 155 1.38 3.42 -13.09
C ASN A 155 2.51 3.06 -14.06
N ILE A 156 3.65 2.58 -13.57
CA ILE A 156 4.76 2.12 -14.40
C ILE A 156 4.33 0.95 -15.28
N ALA A 157 3.70 -0.08 -14.70
CA ALA A 157 3.20 -1.24 -15.44
C ALA A 157 2.15 -0.87 -16.50
N ALA A 158 1.28 0.10 -16.19
CA ALA A 158 0.21 0.49 -17.08
C ALA A 158 0.64 1.48 -18.19
N HIS A 159 1.67 2.30 -17.96
CA HIS A 159 1.96 3.46 -18.81
C HIS A 159 3.41 3.61 -19.25
N ALA A 160 4.40 3.19 -18.46
CA ALA A 160 5.76 3.62 -18.69
C ALA A 160 6.45 2.85 -19.83
N GLN A 161 6.10 1.58 -20.04
CA GLN A 161 6.92 0.66 -20.87
C GLN A 161 8.39 0.62 -20.41
N ALA A 162 8.62 0.76 -19.11
CA ALA A 162 9.94 0.78 -18.50
C ALA A 162 10.60 -0.61 -18.51
N SER A 163 11.93 -0.63 -18.58
CA SER A 163 12.75 -1.83 -18.41
C SER A 163 13.50 -1.84 -17.08
N GLU A 164 13.61 -0.69 -16.42
CA GLU A 164 14.27 -0.53 -15.12
C GLU A 164 13.45 0.39 -14.21
N VAL A 165 13.41 0.05 -12.92
CA VAL A 165 12.80 0.85 -11.85
C VAL A 165 13.77 0.93 -10.68
N ASP A 166 14.02 2.14 -10.20
CA ASP A 166 14.80 2.40 -8.99
C ASP A 166 13.86 2.89 -7.87
N ILE A 167 13.93 2.22 -6.71
CA ILE A 167 13.20 2.58 -5.49
C ILE A 167 14.24 2.95 -4.45
N ILE A 168 14.17 4.17 -3.95
CA ILE A 168 15.14 4.72 -3.01
C ILE A 168 14.38 5.27 -1.80
N ILE A 169 14.81 4.92 -0.60
CA ILE A 169 14.32 5.53 0.64
C ILE A 169 15.51 6.14 1.38
N ASP A 170 15.40 7.43 1.64
CA ASP A 170 16.33 8.18 2.45
C ASP A 170 15.62 8.60 3.75
N ASP A 171 16.12 8.14 4.90
CA ASP A 171 15.71 8.60 6.23
C ASP A 171 16.79 9.53 6.79
N ASN A 172 16.48 10.81 6.94
CA ASN A 172 17.35 11.78 7.60
C ASN A 172 16.64 12.43 8.78
N ASP A 173 17.35 13.23 9.58
CA ASP A 173 16.79 13.77 10.83
C ASP A 173 15.54 14.67 10.67
N GLU A 174 15.30 15.21 9.48
CA GLU A 174 14.18 16.13 9.22
C GLU A 174 13.00 15.45 8.52
N ALA A 175 13.30 14.54 7.58
CA ALA A 175 12.30 13.97 6.70
C ALA A 175 12.64 12.54 6.26
N LEU A 176 11.59 11.80 6.00
CA LEU A 176 11.61 10.54 5.31
C LEU A 176 11.22 10.77 3.85
N MET A 177 12.10 10.40 2.92
CA MET A 177 11.88 10.58 1.50
C MET A 177 11.88 9.24 0.78
N MET A 178 10.85 8.97 -0.01
CA MET A 178 10.82 7.85 -0.95
C MET A 178 10.77 8.36 -2.38
N THR A 179 11.68 7.87 -3.21
CA THR A 179 11.73 8.16 -4.63
C THR A 179 11.58 6.87 -5.44
N VAL A 180 10.61 6.85 -6.36
CA VAL A 180 10.41 5.77 -7.32
C VAL A 180 10.64 6.33 -8.72
N LYS A 181 11.65 5.81 -9.43
CA LYS A 181 12.04 6.27 -10.76
C LYS A 181 11.89 5.14 -11.76
N ASP A 182 11.39 5.45 -12.94
CA ASP A 182 11.39 4.55 -14.09
C ASP A 182 12.22 5.14 -15.23
N ASN A 183 12.59 4.29 -16.19
CA ASN A 183 13.29 4.67 -17.42
C ASN A 183 12.38 4.63 -18.67
N GLY A 184 11.06 4.70 -18.48
CA GLY A 184 10.08 4.52 -19.54
C GLY A 184 9.85 5.75 -20.41
N SER A 185 8.71 5.78 -21.07
CA SER A 185 8.31 6.79 -22.06
C SER A 185 7.92 8.15 -21.46
N GLY A 186 7.82 8.26 -20.13
CA GLY A 186 7.41 9.50 -19.45
C GLY A 186 5.93 9.86 -19.65
N LEU A 187 5.54 11.06 -19.22
CA LEU A 187 4.20 11.60 -19.51
C LEU A 187 4.15 12.19 -20.93
N PRO A 188 3.07 11.96 -21.70
CA PRO A 188 2.85 12.66 -22.95
C PRO A 188 2.80 14.17 -22.70
N ALA A 189 3.42 14.98 -23.56
CA ALA A 189 3.46 16.45 -23.43
C ALA A 189 2.08 17.13 -23.36
N SER A 190 1.01 16.41 -23.70
CA SER A 190 -0.39 16.87 -23.67
C SER A 190 -1.12 16.59 -22.35
N VAL A 191 -0.52 15.87 -21.39
CA VAL A 191 -1.16 15.54 -20.10
C VAL A 191 -0.53 16.39 -19.00
N PRO A 192 -1.26 17.34 -18.41
CA PRO A 192 -0.79 18.05 -17.22
C PRO A 192 -0.46 17.04 -16.12
N VAL A 193 0.67 17.26 -15.42
CA VAL A 193 1.11 16.42 -14.29
C VAL A 193 0.00 16.29 -13.21
N GLU A 194 -0.85 17.32 -13.10
CA GLU A 194 -2.00 17.40 -12.20
C GLU A 194 -3.19 16.51 -12.60
N MET A 195 -3.28 16.07 -13.86
CA MET A 195 -4.36 15.21 -14.36
C MET A 195 -4.06 13.70 -14.27
N SER A 196 -2.97 13.34 -13.59
CA SER A 196 -2.61 11.94 -13.40
C SER A 196 -3.54 11.28 -12.37
N LYS A 197 -4.58 10.60 -12.88
CA LYS A 197 -5.37 9.48 -12.33
C LYS A 197 -5.81 9.52 -10.85
N HIS A 198 -7.00 8.97 -10.57
CA HIS A 198 -7.57 8.91 -9.22
C HIS A 198 -6.62 8.33 -8.15
N GLY A 199 -5.72 7.40 -8.52
CA GLY A 199 -4.78 6.79 -7.57
C GLY A 199 -3.70 7.74 -7.05
N LEU A 200 -2.99 8.47 -7.93
CA LEU A 200 -1.99 9.46 -7.50
C LEU A 200 -2.60 10.62 -6.69
N ARG A 201 -3.84 11.01 -6.99
CA ARG A 201 -4.58 11.97 -6.17
C ARG A 201 -4.81 11.44 -4.75
N ALA A 202 -5.27 10.21 -4.60
CA ALA A 202 -5.51 9.61 -3.28
C ALA A 202 -4.21 9.48 -2.47
N VAL A 203 -3.10 9.12 -3.12
CA VAL A 203 -1.76 9.09 -2.49
C VAL A 203 -1.32 10.49 -2.08
N ARG A 204 -1.51 11.51 -2.94
CA ARG A 204 -1.17 12.90 -2.64
C ARG A 204 -1.91 13.43 -1.43
N GLU A 205 -3.23 13.25 -1.40
CA GLU A 205 -4.08 13.67 -0.28
C GLU A 205 -3.65 13.01 1.03
N ARG A 206 -3.31 11.72 0.98
CA ARG A 206 -2.78 10.98 2.13
C ARG A 206 -1.43 11.52 2.62
N VAL A 207 -0.48 11.72 1.72
CA VAL A 207 0.83 12.26 2.07
C VAL A 207 0.69 13.68 2.63
N HIS A 208 -0.19 14.49 2.04
CA HIS A 208 -0.47 15.84 2.51
C HIS A 208 -1.11 15.87 3.90
N TYR A 209 -2.06 14.97 4.17
CA TYR A 209 -2.68 14.80 5.48
C TYR A 209 -1.66 14.47 6.59
N LEU A 210 -0.54 13.83 6.24
CA LEU A 210 0.55 13.54 7.17
C LEU A 210 1.58 14.69 7.28
N GLY A 211 1.30 15.86 6.71
CA GLY A 211 2.21 17.00 6.66
C GLY A 211 3.32 16.87 5.62
N GLY A 212 3.20 15.92 4.70
CA GLY A 212 4.17 15.66 3.64
C GLY A 212 3.84 16.34 2.30
N SER A 213 4.66 16.05 1.30
CA SER A 213 4.45 16.47 -0.09
C SER A 213 4.72 15.33 -1.07
N LEU A 214 4.01 15.34 -2.20
CA LEU A 214 4.17 14.37 -3.29
C LEU A 214 4.43 15.14 -4.59
N SER A 215 5.50 14.81 -5.30
CA SER A 215 5.85 15.40 -6.60
C SER A 215 6.07 14.32 -7.65
N LEU A 216 5.74 14.65 -8.89
CA LEU A 216 5.97 13.79 -10.06
C LEU A 216 6.72 14.62 -11.10
N THR A 217 7.94 14.22 -11.42
CA THR A 217 8.84 14.97 -12.32
C THR A 217 9.34 14.07 -13.44
N ALA A 218 9.62 14.64 -14.61
CA ALA A 218 10.31 13.91 -15.67
C ALA A 218 11.73 13.54 -15.21
N ASN A 219 12.14 12.30 -15.46
CA ASN A 219 13.49 11.84 -15.17
C ASN A 219 14.42 12.23 -16.33
N PRO A 220 15.56 12.92 -16.07
CA PRO A 220 16.50 13.33 -17.13
C PRO A 220 17.03 12.18 -18.00
N GLN A 221 17.03 10.95 -17.47
CA GLN A 221 17.48 9.74 -18.17
C GLN A 221 16.36 9.03 -18.96
N GLY A 222 15.17 9.64 -19.03
CA GLY A 222 13.94 9.02 -19.55
C GLY A 222 13.05 8.53 -18.42
N GLY A 223 11.73 8.55 -18.63
CA GLY A 223 10.72 8.12 -17.66
C GLY A 223 10.25 9.20 -16.68
N MET A 224 9.67 8.76 -15.57
CA MET A 224 9.16 9.62 -14.50
C MET A 224 9.84 9.32 -13.16
N ALA A 225 9.81 10.29 -12.26
CA ALA A 225 10.22 10.15 -10.88
C ALA A 225 9.09 10.63 -9.96
N LEU A 226 8.52 9.72 -9.18
CA LEU A 226 7.56 10.03 -8.12
C LEU A 226 8.33 10.16 -6.80
N THR A 227 8.22 11.31 -6.14
CA THR A 227 8.89 11.59 -4.87
C THR A 227 7.86 11.90 -3.80
N ALA A 228 7.85 11.13 -2.71
CA ALA A 228 7.08 11.41 -1.51
C ALA A 228 8.03 11.85 -0.39
N VAL A 229 7.73 12.98 0.24
CA VAL A 229 8.46 13.51 1.40
C VAL A 229 7.49 13.55 2.56
N LEU A 230 7.81 12.87 3.65
CA LEU A 230 7.02 12.83 4.88
C LEU A 230 7.87 13.38 6.03
N PRO A 231 7.31 14.18 6.94
CA PRO A 231 8.05 14.65 8.11
C PRO A 231 8.47 13.46 8.97
N ARG A 232 9.69 13.52 9.53
CA ARG A 232 10.13 12.50 10.48
C ARG A 232 9.39 12.70 11.79
N ILE A 233 8.33 11.92 11.97
CA ILE A 233 7.60 11.86 13.23
C ILE A 233 8.15 10.63 13.95
N SER A 234 9.01 10.82 14.95
CA SER A 234 9.42 9.71 15.82
C SER A 234 8.16 9.10 16.45
N PRO A 235 8.00 7.76 16.47
CA PRO A 235 6.89 7.16 17.18
C PRO A 235 6.95 7.59 18.65
N LYS A 236 5.85 8.13 19.18
CA LYS A 236 5.71 8.33 20.63
C LYS A 236 5.79 6.96 21.27
N GLU A 237 6.72 6.82 22.23
CA GLU A 237 6.84 5.66 23.13
C GLU A 237 5.51 5.25 23.76
#